data_AF-A0A959G1Y2-F1
#
_entry.id   AF-A0A959G1Y2-F1
#
_cell.length_a   1.000
_cell.length_b   1.000
_cell.length_c   1.000
_cell.angle_alpha   90.00
_cell.angle_beta   90.00
_cell.angle_gamma   90.00
#
_symmetry.space_group_name_H-M   'P 1'
#
loop_
_entity.id
_entity.type
_entity.pdbx_description
1 polymer ?
#
loop_
_entity_poly.entity_id
_entity_poly.type
_entity_poly.pdbx_seq_one_letter_code
_entity_poly.pdbx_strand_id
1 'polypeptide(L)'
;KVDELAQRLIKASQSKVLETYESSIKSKNEQLTVLGDSLQKIRIRYGVFNTETQSELLATLLARAEARLANARARHSALTTMPGVPRDTLTFLLARINALEKEVVTLRDKLGLFNQGMALVDVLAQVHEEARDQLGEDEERYKQIRSAYDSYFPAIHLVEPASVPIIKSRPRRTILVLAATMLAFVFSIIGVLIFENYKDVNWREIINAK
;
A
#
# COMPACT_ATOMS: atom_id res chain seq x y z
N LYS A 1 32.35 -28.98 -3.78
CA LYS A 1 31.52 -30.18 -3.52
C LYS A 1 30.32 -29.93 -2.62
N VAL A 2 30.45 -29.60 -1.32
CA VAL A 2 29.28 -29.35 -0.44
C VAL A 2 28.52 -28.08 -0.85
N ASP A 3 29.24 -27.00 -1.15
CA ASP A 3 28.65 -25.73 -1.61
C ASP A 3 27.86 -25.91 -2.93
N GLU A 4 28.46 -26.57 -3.93
CA GLU A 4 27.77 -26.93 -5.18
C GLU A 4 26.52 -27.78 -4.97
N LEU A 5 26.54 -28.70 -4.00
CA LEU A 5 25.39 -29.57 -3.71
C LEU A 5 24.25 -28.76 -3.08
N ALA A 6 24.56 -27.85 -2.17
CA ALA A 6 23.61 -26.91 -1.59
C ALA A 6 23.06 -25.92 -2.63
N GLN A 7 23.92 -25.36 -3.49
CA GLN A 7 23.50 -24.51 -4.61
C GLN A 7 22.55 -25.26 -5.57
N ARG A 8 22.87 -26.51 -5.93
CA ARG A 8 21.98 -27.33 -6.79
C ARG A 8 20.62 -27.56 -6.15
N LEU A 9 20.56 -27.79 -4.85
CA LEU A 9 19.29 -28.01 -4.15
C LEU A 9 18.41 -26.75 -4.14
N ILE A 10 19.00 -25.58 -3.87
CA ILE A 10 18.29 -24.30 -3.92
C ILE A 10 17.83 -23.99 -5.35
N LYS A 11 18.70 -24.17 -6.35
CA LYS A 11 18.36 -23.95 -7.76
C LYS A 11 17.28 -24.91 -8.26
N ALA A 12 17.30 -26.18 -7.86
CA ALA A 12 16.25 -27.12 -8.19
C ALA A 12 14.87 -26.69 -7.63
N SER A 13 14.85 -26.18 -6.38
CA SER A 13 13.63 -25.62 -5.79
C SER A 13 13.16 -24.37 -6.56
N GLN A 14 14.06 -23.44 -6.85
CA GLN A 14 13.76 -22.22 -7.62
C GLN A 14 13.23 -22.54 -9.03
N SER A 15 13.81 -23.53 -9.71
CA SER A 15 13.35 -24.00 -11.02
C SER A 15 11.88 -24.43 -10.98
N LYS A 16 11.49 -25.23 -9.97
CA LYS A 16 10.12 -25.69 -9.83
C LYS A 16 9.14 -24.55 -9.50
N VAL A 17 9.59 -23.56 -8.74
CA VAL A 17 8.81 -22.34 -8.49
C VAL A 17 8.64 -21.54 -9.78
N LEU A 18 9.72 -21.37 -10.57
CA LEU A 18 9.67 -20.67 -11.86
C LEU A 18 8.69 -21.33 -12.84
N GLU A 19 8.73 -22.65 -12.98
CA GLU A 19 7.77 -23.41 -13.81
C GLU A 19 6.32 -23.17 -13.37
N THR A 20 6.08 -23.12 -12.06
CA THR A 20 4.75 -22.87 -11.49
C THR A 20 4.27 -21.46 -11.82
N TYR A 21 5.13 -20.45 -11.64
CA TYR A 21 4.81 -19.07 -12.00
C TYR A 21 4.60 -18.90 -13.50
N GLU A 22 5.43 -19.51 -14.34
CA GLU A 22 5.28 -19.46 -15.79
C GLU A 22 3.92 -20.01 -16.25
N SER A 23 3.52 -21.17 -15.74
CA SER A 23 2.20 -21.74 -16.02
C SER A 23 1.06 -20.87 -15.48
N SER A 24 1.23 -20.28 -14.29
CA SER A 24 0.23 -19.39 -13.68
C SER A 24 0.06 -18.10 -14.48
N ILE A 25 1.15 -17.45 -14.85
CA ILE A 25 1.19 -16.23 -15.67
C ILE A 25 0.52 -16.48 -17.02
N LYS A 26 0.80 -17.62 -17.67
CA LYS A 26 0.14 -18.00 -18.93
C LYS A 26 -1.37 -18.12 -18.77
N SER A 27 -1.82 -18.85 -17.75
CA SER A 27 -3.25 -19.02 -17.45
C SER A 27 -3.95 -17.68 -17.14
N LYS A 28 -3.31 -16.82 -16.33
CA LYS A 28 -3.82 -15.49 -16.00
C LYS A 28 -3.90 -14.57 -17.23
N ASN A 29 -2.94 -14.64 -18.15
CA ASN A 29 -2.99 -13.92 -19.42
C ASN A 29 -4.18 -14.35 -20.30
N GLU A 30 -4.43 -15.65 -20.40
CA GLU A 30 -5.59 -16.19 -21.13
C GLU A 30 -6.91 -15.71 -20.47
N GLN A 31 -7.00 -15.76 -19.15
CA GLN A 31 -8.16 -15.25 -18.40
C GLN A 31 -8.37 -13.75 -18.59
N LEU A 32 -7.29 -12.95 -18.56
CA LEU A 32 -7.35 -11.50 -18.75
C LEU A 32 -7.87 -11.15 -20.15
N THR A 33 -7.45 -11.92 -21.16
CA THR A 33 -7.95 -11.77 -22.54
C THR A 33 -9.46 -12.04 -22.61
N VAL A 34 -9.93 -13.12 -21.97
CA VAL A 34 -11.37 -13.45 -21.91
C VAL A 34 -12.17 -12.36 -21.17
N LEU A 35 -11.63 -11.83 -20.07
CA LEU A 35 -12.23 -10.71 -19.34
C LEU A 35 -12.31 -9.45 -20.20
N GLY A 36 -11.25 -9.12 -20.93
CA GLY A 36 -11.20 -7.98 -21.84
C GLY A 36 -12.23 -8.08 -22.97
N ASP A 37 -12.34 -9.24 -23.61
CA ASP A 37 -13.34 -9.51 -24.64
C ASP A 37 -14.77 -9.42 -24.09
N SER A 38 -14.99 -9.94 -22.90
CA SER A 38 -16.29 -9.92 -22.22
C SER A 38 -16.71 -8.49 -21.86
N LEU A 39 -15.77 -7.72 -21.30
CA LEU A 39 -15.96 -6.30 -21.03
C LEU A 39 -16.29 -5.54 -22.30
N GLN A 40 -15.54 -5.73 -23.38
CA GLN A 40 -15.79 -5.07 -24.67
C GLN A 40 -17.19 -5.38 -25.21
N LYS A 41 -17.60 -6.65 -25.19
CA LYS A 41 -18.95 -7.07 -25.65
C LYS A 41 -20.06 -6.38 -24.87
N ILE A 42 -19.90 -6.26 -23.54
CA ILE A 42 -20.91 -5.63 -22.68
C ILE A 42 -20.93 -4.11 -22.88
N ARG A 43 -19.76 -3.48 -23.01
CA ARG A 43 -19.65 -2.05 -23.34
C ARG A 43 -20.37 -1.72 -24.65
N ILE A 44 -20.17 -2.52 -25.69
CA ILE A 44 -20.85 -2.35 -26.98
C ILE A 44 -22.36 -2.60 -26.86
N ARG A 45 -22.77 -3.66 -26.15
CA ARG A 45 -24.19 -4.02 -25.98
C ARG A 45 -25.00 -2.90 -25.33
N TYR A 46 -24.47 -2.26 -24.30
CA TYR A 46 -25.19 -1.22 -23.54
C TYR A 46 -24.75 0.21 -23.87
N GLY A 47 -23.76 0.42 -24.74
CA GLY A 47 -23.23 1.74 -25.07
C GLY A 47 -22.51 2.44 -23.90
N VAL A 48 -22.03 1.66 -22.93
CA VAL A 48 -21.36 2.15 -21.72
C VAL A 48 -19.85 2.05 -21.94
N PHE A 49 -19.15 3.18 -21.95
CA PHE A 49 -17.70 3.27 -22.14
C PHE A 49 -16.99 3.87 -20.92
N ASN A 50 -17.60 4.88 -20.32
CA ASN A 50 -17.13 5.53 -19.11
C ASN A 50 -18.35 5.88 -18.25
N THR A 51 -18.57 5.08 -17.22
CA THR A 51 -19.75 5.14 -16.35
C THR A 51 -19.85 6.45 -15.61
N GLU A 52 -18.76 6.96 -15.06
CA GLU A 52 -18.73 8.23 -14.32
C GLU A 52 -19.17 9.40 -15.20
N THR A 53 -18.47 9.63 -16.31
CA THR A 53 -18.72 10.79 -17.20
C THR A 53 -20.05 10.67 -17.95
N GLN A 54 -20.44 9.48 -18.41
CA GLN A 54 -21.68 9.30 -19.17
C GLN A 54 -22.91 9.42 -18.28
N SER A 55 -22.82 9.01 -17.00
CA SER A 55 -23.91 9.15 -16.04
C SER A 55 -24.27 10.62 -15.83
N GLU A 56 -23.27 11.44 -15.50
CA GLU A 56 -23.47 12.88 -15.29
C GLU A 56 -23.97 13.58 -16.57
N LEU A 57 -23.36 13.26 -17.71
CA LEU A 57 -23.72 13.84 -18.99
C LEU A 57 -25.17 13.53 -19.37
N LEU A 58 -25.58 12.26 -19.31
CA LEU A 58 -26.95 11.85 -19.67
C LEU A 58 -27.99 12.45 -18.74
N ALA A 59 -27.73 12.46 -17.43
CA ALA A 59 -28.62 13.09 -16.45
C ALA A 59 -28.76 14.60 -16.72
N THR A 60 -27.65 15.29 -17.00
CA THR A 60 -27.64 16.72 -17.30
C THR A 60 -28.38 17.04 -18.59
N LEU A 61 -28.17 16.25 -19.65
CA LEU A 61 -28.87 16.43 -20.92
C LEU A 61 -30.37 16.19 -20.76
N LEU A 62 -30.77 15.15 -20.04
CA LEU A 62 -32.18 14.85 -19.77
C LEU A 62 -32.84 15.99 -18.99
N ALA A 63 -32.25 16.44 -17.88
CA ALA A 63 -32.79 17.54 -17.08
C ALA A 63 -32.94 18.84 -17.91
N ARG A 64 -31.97 19.16 -18.78
CA ARG A 64 -32.05 20.31 -19.69
C ARG A 64 -33.17 20.14 -20.73
N ALA A 65 -33.34 18.95 -21.30
CA ALA A 65 -34.40 18.67 -22.27
C ALA A 65 -35.79 18.77 -21.62
N GLU A 66 -35.96 18.22 -20.41
CA GLU A 66 -37.18 18.31 -19.62
C GLU A 66 -37.52 19.77 -19.27
N ALA A 67 -36.54 20.57 -18.84
CA ALA A 67 -36.74 21.99 -18.55
C ALA A 67 -37.18 22.78 -19.80
N ARG A 68 -36.58 22.50 -20.96
CA ARG A 68 -36.97 23.11 -22.25
C ARG A 68 -38.39 22.71 -22.64
N LEU A 69 -38.75 21.43 -22.47
CA LEU A 69 -40.08 20.91 -22.76
C LEU A 69 -41.13 21.57 -21.87
N ALA A 70 -40.87 21.64 -20.56
CA ALA A 70 -41.74 22.30 -19.59
C ALA A 70 -41.95 23.78 -19.96
N ASN A 71 -40.87 24.49 -20.32
CA ASN A 71 -40.96 25.87 -20.77
C ASN A 71 -41.80 26.04 -22.04
N ALA A 72 -41.60 25.18 -23.05
CA ALA A 72 -42.36 25.23 -24.29
C ALA A 72 -43.86 24.95 -24.07
N ARG A 73 -44.19 23.95 -23.25
CA ARG A 73 -45.58 23.64 -22.85
C ARG A 73 -46.23 24.79 -22.09
N ALA A 74 -45.52 25.39 -21.14
CA ALA A 74 -46.01 26.54 -20.37
C ALA A 74 -46.30 27.75 -21.29
N ARG A 75 -45.40 28.06 -22.23
CA ARG A 75 -45.61 29.13 -23.23
C ARG A 75 -46.80 28.87 -24.13
N HIS A 76 -46.93 27.65 -24.65
CA HIS A 76 -48.07 27.27 -25.48
C HIS A 76 -49.38 27.43 -24.70
N SER A 77 -49.46 26.89 -23.47
CA SER A 77 -50.63 27.01 -22.60
C SER A 77 -51.02 28.48 -22.34
N ALA A 78 -50.04 29.33 -22.00
CA ALA A 78 -50.28 30.75 -21.75
C ALA A 78 -50.74 31.51 -23.01
N LEU A 79 -50.22 31.17 -24.19
CA LEU A 79 -50.58 31.85 -25.45
C LEU A 79 -51.93 31.36 -26.00
N THR A 80 -52.34 30.13 -25.72
CA THR A 80 -53.67 29.64 -26.14
C THR A 80 -54.82 30.34 -25.44
N THR A 81 -54.60 30.89 -24.25
CA THR A 81 -55.62 31.63 -23.48
C THR A 81 -55.63 33.13 -23.82
N MET A 82 -54.64 33.63 -24.56
CA MET A 82 -54.55 35.03 -24.94
C MET A 82 -55.28 35.31 -26.27
N PRO A 83 -56.14 36.34 -26.33
CA PRO A 83 -56.76 36.76 -27.58
C PRO A 83 -55.74 37.43 -28.52
N GLY A 84 -55.90 37.21 -29.84
CA GLY A 84 -55.07 37.87 -30.87
C GLY A 84 -53.74 37.18 -31.21
N VAL A 85 -53.45 36.00 -30.65
CA VAL A 85 -52.24 35.24 -30.99
C VAL A 85 -52.38 34.58 -32.38
N PRO A 86 -51.41 34.75 -33.29
CA PRO A 86 -51.42 34.08 -34.59
C PRO A 86 -51.40 32.54 -34.47
N ARG A 87 -52.20 31.87 -35.32
CA ARG A 87 -52.23 30.39 -35.38
C ARG A 87 -50.87 29.78 -35.71
N ASP A 88 -50.08 30.45 -36.54
CA ASP A 88 -48.75 30.00 -36.94
C ASP A 88 -47.79 29.93 -35.74
N THR A 89 -47.89 30.87 -34.79
CA THR A 89 -47.10 30.87 -33.56
C THR A 89 -47.43 29.67 -32.68
N LEU A 90 -48.73 29.36 -32.52
CA LEU A 90 -49.17 28.18 -31.77
C LEU A 90 -48.70 26.89 -32.44
N THR A 91 -48.81 26.83 -33.77
CA THR A 91 -48.38 25.67 -34.58
C THR A 91 -46.87 25.44 -34.46
N PHE A 92 -46.07 26.51 -34.50
CA PHE A 92 -44.62 26.44 -34.30
C PHE A 92 -44.26 25.91 -32.89
N LEU A 93 -44.92 26.41 -31.85
CA LEU A 93 -44.71 25.94 -30.48
C LEU A 93 -45.12 24.48 -30.31
N LEU A 94 -46.21 24.05 -30.94
CA LEU A 94 -46.65 22.66 -30.92
C LEU A 94 -45.63 21.74 -31.62
N ALA A 95 -45.10 22.15 -32.77
CA ALA A 95 -44.01 21.43 -33.43
C ALA A 95 -42.76 21.34 -32.54
N ARG A 96 -42.42 22.42 -31.82
CA ARG A 96 -41.30 22.45 -30.88
C ARG A 96 -41.52 21.54 -29.68
N ILE A 97 -42.73 21.49 -29.13
CA ILE A 97 -43.11 20.56 -28.04
C ILE A 97 -42.92 19.12 -28.52
N ASN A 98 -43.47 18.75 -29.68
CA ASN A 98 -43.34 17.40 -30.24
C ASN A 98 -41.88 17.00 -30.46
N ALA A 99 -41.02 17.93 -30.90
CA ALA A 99 -39.59 17.68 -31.06
C ALA A 99 -38.89 17.43 -29.71
N LEU A 100 -39.18 18.27 -28.71
CA LEU A 100 -38.60 18.15 -27.36
C LEU A 100 -39.10 16.89 -26.63
N GLU A 101 -40.35 16.48 -26.84
CA GLU A 101 -40.88 15.22 -26.31
C GLU A 101 -40.11 14.02 -26.85
N LYS A 102 -39.87 13.99 -28.17
CA LYS A 102 -39.04 12.94 -28.79
C LYS A 102 -37.60 12.95 -28.25
N GLU A 103 -37.03 14.12 -28.04
CA GLU A 103 -35.69 14.27 -27.44
C GLU A 103 -35.65 13.70 -26.01
N VAL A 104 -36.62 14.06 -25.16
CA VAL A 104 -36.73 13.54 -23.79
C VAL A 104 -36.89 12.03 -23.78
N VAL A 105 -37.78 11.47 -24.62
CA VAL A 105 -37.97 10.01 -24.72
C VAL A 105 -36.67 9.33 -25.13
N THR A 106 -35.99 9.84 -26.17
CA THR A 106 -34.71 9.28 -26.64
C THR A 106 -33.63 9.31 -25.55
N LEU A 107 -33.53 10.42 -24.80
CA LEU A 107 -32.55 10.54 -23.71
C LEU A 107 -32.90 9.63 -22.54
N ARG A 108 -34.18 9.46 -22.23
CA ARG A 108 -34.67 8.55 -21.19
C ARG A 108 -34.36 7.10 -21.54
N ASP A 109 -34.57 6.70 -22.79
CA ASP A 109 -34.26 5.36 -23.27
C ASP A 109 -32.76 5.07 -23.21
N LYS A 110 -31.92 6.04 -23.63
CA LYS A 110 -30.46 5.95 -23.51
C LYS A 110 -30.01 5.82 -22.06
N LEU A 111 -30.57 6.63 -21.15
CA LEU A 111 -30.28 6.55 -19.72
C LEU A 111 -30.74 5.22 -19.12
N GLY A 112 -31.89 4.70 -19.57
CA GLY A 112 -32.39 3.38 -19.18
C GLY A 112 -31.46 2.25 -19.59
N LEU A 113 -31.04 2.23 -20.86
CA LEU A 113 -30.08 1.25 -21.39
C LEU A 113 -28.74 1.33 -20.66
N PHE A 114 -28.26 2.55 -20.42
CA PHE A 114 -27.03 2.82 -19.69
C PHE A 114 -27.10 2.30 -18.24
N ASN A 115 -28.18 2.57 -17.52
CA ASN A 115 -28.37 2.10 -16.15
C ASN A 115 -28.45 0.57 -16.05
N GLN A 116 -28.97 -0.11 -17.07
CA GLN A 116 -28.99 -1.58 -17.12
C GLN A 116 -27.58 -2.19 -17.26
N GLY A 117 -26.69 -1.49 -17.97
CA GLY A 117 -25.34 -1.98 -18.25
C GLY A 117 -24.25 -1.48 -17.30
N MET A 118 -24.44 -0.31 -16.68
CA MET A 118 -23.43 0.39 -15.89
C MET A 118 -22.79 -0.51 -14.83
N ALA A 119 -23.60 -1.07 -13.92
CA ALA A 119 -23.09 -1.87 -12.81
C ALA A 119 -22.28 -3.08 -13.29
N LEU A 120 -22.71 -3.73 -14.38
CA LEU A 120 -21.99 -4.87 -14.94
C LEU A 120 -20.67 -4.45 -15.59
N VAL A 121 -20.65 -3.32 -16.29
CA VAL A 121 -19.42 -2.77 -16.88
C VAL A 121 -18.44 -2.34 -15.81
N ASP A 122 -18.91 -1.70 -14.74
CA ASP A 122 -18.05 -1.26 -13.62
C ASP A 122 -17.39 -2.45 -12.93
N VAL A 123 -18.16 -3.47 -12.58
CA VAL A 123 -17.62 -4.68 -11.95
C VAL A 123 -16.59 -5.37 -12.86
N LEU A 124 -16.90 -5.55 -14.14
CA LEU A 124 -15.96 -6.20 -15.06
C LEU A 124 -14.72 -5.35 -15.34
N ALA A 125 -14.86 -4.02 -15.41
CA ALA A 125 -13.73 -3.12 -15.56
C ALA A 125 -12.81 -3.18 -14.33
N GLN A 126 -13.39 -3.19 -13.12
CA GLN A 126 -12.64 -3.33 -11.88
C GLN A 126 -11.92 -4.67 -11.79
N VAL A 127 -12.62 -5.78 -12.06
CA VAL A 127 -12.03 -7.13 -12.04
C VAL A 127 -10.92 -7.26 -13.10
N HIS A 128 -11.12 -6.68 -14.29
CA HIS A 128 -10.09 -6.67 -15.32
C HIS A 128 -8.85 -5.88 -14.91
N GLU A 129 -9.03 -4.72 -14.28
CA GLU A 129 -7.92 -3.90 -13.77
C GLU A 129 -7.15 -4.63 -12.66
N GLU A 130 -7.85 -5.17 -11.66
CA GLU A 130 -7.24 -5.92 -10.56
C GLU A 130 -6.50 -7.17 -11.06
N ALA A 131 -7.07 -7.89 -12.03
CA ALA A 131 -6.42 -9.05 -12.64
C ALA A 131 -5.13 -8.66 -13.40
N ARG A 132 -5.12 -7.51 -14.08
CA ARG A 132 -3.95 -6.98 -14.79
C ARG A 132 -2.86 -6.58 -13.80
N ASP A 133 -3.21 -5.91 -12.72
CA ASP A 133 -2.25 -5.48 -11.70
C ASP A 133 -1.62 -6.69 -11.00
N GLN A 134 -2.44 -7.68 -10.63
CA GLN A 134 -1.93 -8.92 -10.03
C GLN A 134 -1.03 -9.72 -10.98
N LEU A 135 -1.33 -9.72 -12.29
CA LEU A 135 -0.46 -10.32 -13.29
C LEU A 135 0.90 -9.60 -13.35
N GLY A 136 0.91 -8.26 -13.30
CA GLY A 136 2.14 -7.47 -13.25
C GLY A 136 3.00 -7.80 -12.03
N GLU A 137 2.39 -7.97 -10.86
CA GLU A 137 3.11 -8.41 -9.66
C GLU A 137 3.72 -9.80 -9.80
N ASP A 138 2.99 -10.75 -10.39
CA ASP A 138 3.46 -12.12 -10.58
C ASP A 138 4.62 -12.17 -11.59
N GLU A 139 4.55 -11.38 -12.66
CA GLU A 139 5.65 -11.24 -13.61
C GLU A 139 6.90 -10.67 -12.96
N GLU A 140 6.75 -9.69 -12.06
CA GLU A 140 7.87 -9.11 -11.33
C GLU A 140 8.50 -10.12 -10.36
N ARG A 141 7.68 -10.85 -9.60
CA ARG A 141 8.16 -11.95 -8.74
C ARG A 141 8.88 -13.03 -9.54
N TYR A 142 8.34 -13.41 -10.71
CA TYR A 142 8.99 -14.35 -11.61
C TYR A 142 10.39 -13.84 -12.04
N LYS A 143 10.51 -12.57 -12.44
CA LYS A 143 11.80 -11.96 -12.83
C LYS A 143 12.81 -11.95 -11.67
N GLN A 144 12.36 -11.67 -10.45
CA GLN A 144 13.22 -11.68 -9.26
C GLN A 144 13.73 -13.09 -8.95
N ILE A 145 12.85 -14.10 -8.96
CA ILE A 145 13.25 -15.50 -8.72
C ILE A 145 14.17 -15.99 -9.83
N ARG A 146 13.91 -15.61 -11.08
CA ARG A 146 14.75 -15.97 -12.23
C ARG A 146 16.14 -15.36 -12.10
N SER A 147 16.21 -14.08 -11.72
CA SER A 147 17.49 -13.41 -11.45
C SER A 147 18.27 -14.10 -10.32
N ALA A 148 17.58 -14.53 -9.25
CA ALA A 148 18.20 -15.27 -8.15
C ALA A 148 18.69 -16.67 -8.57
N TYR A 149 17.94 -17.35 -9.44
CA TYR A 149 18.30 -18.66 -10.00
C TYR A 149 19.52 -18.58 -10.93
N ASP A 150 19.57 -17.57 -11.80
CA ASP A 150 20.68 -17.36 -12.75
C ASP A 150 21.96 -16.88 -12.04
N SER A 151 21.81 -16.15 -10.93
CA SER A 151 22.94 -15.64 -10.15
C SER A 151 23.76 -16.76 -9.49
N TYR A 152 25.06 -16.49 -9.33
CA TYR A 152 25.94 -17.29 -8.47
C TYR A 152 25.89 -16.74 -7.05
N PHE A 153 25.70 -17.62 -6.06
CA PHE A 153 25.72 -17.24 -4.64
C PHE A 153 26.43 -18.33 -3.82
N PRO A 154 27.28 -17.96 -2.85
CA PRO A 154 27.88 -18.92 -1.92
C PRO A 154 26.79 -19.49 -1.00
N ALA A 155 26.53 -20.78 -1.09
CA ALA A 155 25.53 -21.45 -0.26
C ALA A 155 26.05 -21.71 1.17
N ILE A 156 27.37 -21.77 1.33
CA ILE A 156 28.03 -21.80 2.63
C ILE A 156 28.43 -20.39 3.02
N HIS A 157 27.78 -19.83 4.04
CA HIS A 157 28.27 -18.62 4.71
C HIS A 157 29.45 -19.00 5.59
N LEU A 158 30.64 -18.50 5.24
CA LEU A 158 31.81 -18.63 6.09
C LEU A 158 31.56 -17.80 7.36
N VAL A 159 31.18 -18.45 8.45
CA VAL A 159 31.15 -17.80 9.76
C VAL A 159 32.60 -17.57 10.15
N GLU A 160 33.07 -16.33 9.97
CA GLU A 160 34.40 -15.95 10.42
C GLU A 160 34.51 -16.26 11.92
N PRO A 161 35.60 -16.91 12.38
CA PRO A 161 35.81 -17.08 13.80
C PRO A 161 35.81 -15.70 14.45
N ALA A 162 35.01 -15.52 15.52
CA ALA A 162 34.93 -14.26 16.24
C ALA A 162 36.34 -13.74 16.53
N SER A 163 36.62 -12.51 16.15
CA SER A 163 37.92 -11.90 16.40
C SER A 163 38.18 -11.95 17.90
N VAL A 164 39.25 -12.64 18.32
CA VAL A 164 39.65 -12.62 19.71
C VAL A 164 39.94 -11.16 20.08
N PRO A 165 39.36 -10.64 21.18
CA PRO A 165 39.55 -9.24 21.53
C PRO A 165 41.05 -8.96 21.68
N ILE A 166 41.55 -7.99 20.92
CA ILE A 166 42.97 -7.58 20.89
C ILE A 166 43.48 -7.24 22.30
N ILE A 167 42.56 -6.85 23.20
CA ILE A 167 42.87 -6.49 24.57
C ILE A 167 42.37 -7.60 25.50
N LYS A 168 43.27 -8.51 25.85
CA LYS A 168 43.13 -9.31 27.07
C LYS A 168 43.05 -8.34 28.25
N SER A 169 41.96 -8.38 29.03
CA SER A 169 41.80 -7.55 30.23
C SER A 169 42.87 -7.93 31.27
N ARG A 170 44.01 -7.22 31.23
CA ARG A 170 45.10 -7.40 32.20
C ARG A 170 44.57 -7.16 33.64
N PRO A 171 45.11 -7.83 34.67
CA PRO A 171 44.46 -7.95 35.98
C PRO A 171 44.61 -6.68 36.84
N ARG A 172 43.89 -5.60 36.47
CA ARG A 172 43.81 -4.37 37.28
C ARG A 172 43.30 -4.66 38.70
N ARG A 173 42.42 -5.67 38.85
CA ARG A 173 41.86 -6.08 40.15
C ARG A 173 42.92 -6.65 41.09
N THR A 174 43.82 -7.50 40.60
CA THR A 174 44.88 -8.10 41.46
C THR A 174 45.87 -7.05 41.96
N ILE A 175 46.20 -6.06 41.13
CA ILE A 175 47.08 -4.93 41.52
C ILE A 175 46.41 -4.10 42.62
N LEU A 176 45.12 -3.79 42.47
CA LEU A 176 44.37 -3.04 43.49
C LEU A 176 44.29 -3.79 44.82
N VAL A 177 44.05 -5.12 44.79
CA VAL A 177 43.99 -5.93 46.01
C VAL A 177 45.35 -5.96 46.70
N LEU A 178 46.44 -6.20 45.97
CA LEU A 178 47.80 -6.20 46.53
C LEU A 178 48.17 -4.85 47.16
N ALA A 179 47.88 -3.75 46.47
CA ALA A 179 48.14 -2.40 46.98
C ALA A 179 47.33 -2.11 48.26
N ALA A 180 46.04 -2.46 48.27
CA ALA A 180 45.18 -2.29 49.44
C ALA A 180 45.67 -3.12 50.64
N THR A 181 46.07 -4.37 50.42
CA THR A 181 46.62 -5.22 51.49
C THR A 181 47.93 -4.69 52.07
N MET A 182 48.83 -4.15 51.22
CA MET A 182 50.09 -3.58 51.67
C MET A 182 49.87 -2.28 52.47
N LEU A 183 48.98 -1.41 52.01
CA LEU A 183 48.61 -0.18 52.73
C LEU A 183 47.97 -0.48 54.09
N ALA A 184 47.03 -1.43 54.15
CA ALA A 184 46.40 -1.83 55.40
C ALA A 184 47.42 -2.38 56.40
N PHE A 185 48.40 -3.16 55.93
CA PHE A 185 49.48 -3.67 56.77
C PHE A 185 50.36 -2.55 57.36
N VAL A 186 50.78 -1.59 56.52
CA VAL A 186 51.59 -0.45 56.98
C VAL A 186 50.82 0.41 57.99
N PHE A 187 49.55 0.73 57.72
CA PHE A 187 48.72 1.48 58.66
C PHE A 187 48.48 0.72 59.97
N SER A 188 48.35 -0.60 59.92
CA SER A 188 48.24 -1.42 61.14
C SER A 188 49.51 -1.31 62.01
N ILE A 189 50.70 -1.33 61.41
CA ILE A 189 51.96 -1.17 62.16
C ILE A 189 52.05 0.22 62.78
N ILE A 190 51.75 1.26 62.00
CA ILE A 190 51.75 2.65 62.49
C ILE A 190 50.73 2.83 63.61
N GLY A 191 49.52 2.28 63.45
CA GLY A 191 48.46 2.35 64.46
C GLY A 191 48.87 1.69 65.78
N VAL A 192 49.52 0.52 65.73
CA VAL A 192 50.05 -0.14 66.93
C VAL A 192 51.17 0.68 67.57
N LEU A 193 52.09 1.26 66.78
CA LEU A 193 53.17 2.10 67.31
C LEU A 193 52.65 3.37 67.99
N ILE A 194 51.68 4.04 67.40
CA ILE A 194 51.02 5.21 68.01
C ILE A 194 50.31 4.77 69.29
N PHE A 195 49.54 3.68 69.25
CA PHE A 195 48.83 3.18 70.43
C PHE A 195 49.78 2.86 71.59
N GLU A 196 50.90 2.17 71.34
CA GLU A 196 51.88 1.85 72.38
C GLU A 196 52.58 3.11 72.91
N ASN A 197 52.92 4.07 72.03
CA ASN A 197 53.54 5.33 72.46
C ASN A 197 52.63 6.19 73.35
N TYR A 198 51.33 6.22 73.07
CA TYR A 198 50.34 6.99 73.84
C TYR A 198 49.73 6.22 75.02
N LYS A 199 50.09 4.96 75.23
CA LYS A 199 49.60 4.12 76.33
C LYS A 199 50.11 4.56 77.70
N ASP A 200 51.32 5.11 77.75
CA ASP A 200 51.93 5.65 78.96
C ASP A 200 51.51 7.09 79.26
N VAL A 201 50.74 7.72 78.36
CA VAL A 201 50.21 9.08 78.57
C VAL A 201 48.97 9.00 79.45
N ASN A 202 49.09 9.53 80.67
CA ASN A 202 48.00 9.59 81.64
C ASN A 202 47.04 10.74 81.25
N TRP A 203 46.15 10.49 80.28
CA TRP A 203 45.22 11.50 79.73
C TRP A 203 44.34 12.18 80.80
N ARG A 204 44.18 11.57 81.98
CA ARG A 204 43.48 12.14 83.13
C ARG A 204 44.20 13.32 83.78
N GLU A 205 45.53 13.37 83.72
CA GLU A 205 46.32 14.50 84.25
C GLU A 205 46.25 15.72 83.32
N ILE A 206 46.26 15.50 82.00
CA ILE A 206 46.23 16.59 81.01
C ILE A 206 44.85 17.27 80.96
N ILE A 207 43.77 16.52 81.15
CA ILE A 207 42.40 17.07 81.07
C ILE A 207 41.99 17.82 82.35
N ASN A 208 42.56 17.48 83.52
CA ASN A 208 42.26 18.13 84.80
C ASN A 208 43.35 19.10 85.29
N ALA A 209 44.44 19.32 84.53
CA ALA A 209 45.40 20.37 84.81
C ALA A 209 44.88 21.72 84.30
N LYS A 210 44.02 22.35 85.11
CA LYS A 210 43.84 23.79 85.14
C LYS A 210 44.03 24.29 86.56
#